data_AF-A0A9R1QFU1-F1
#
_entry.id   AF-A0A9R1QFU1-F1
#
_cell.length_a   1.000
_cell.length_b   1.000
_cell.length_c   1.000
_cell.angle_alpha   90.00
_cell.angle_beta   90.00
_cell.angle_gamma   90.00
#
_symmetry.space_group_name_H-M   'P 1'
#
loop_
_entity.id
_entity.type
_entity.pdbx_description
1 polymer ?
#
loop_
_entity_poly.entity_id
_entity_poly.type
_entity_poly.pdbx_seq_one_letter_code
_entity_poly.pdbx_strand_id
1 'polypeptide(L)'
;MKGKSCRGNRICFGRYSLQALEPAWITARQIEAGRRAITRYARRGGKIWVRIFPGSGKGSPKYWVSVVKPSRILYEMGGVSETVARAAISIAASKMPIRSQFIRLEI
;
A
#
# COMPACT_ATOMS: atom_id res chain seq x y z
N MET A 1 5.82 8.98 15.24
CA MET A 1 5.30 10.01 14.30
C MET A 1 3.92 10.42 14.76
N LYS A 2 3.66 11.73 14.90
CA LYS A 2 2.35 12.25 15.30
C LYS A 2 1.55 12.77 14.08
N GLY A 3 0.23 12.69 14.15
CA GLY A 3 -0.72 13.22 13.17
C GLY A 3 -1.17 12.23 12.08
N LYS A 4 -2.33 12.51 11.48
CA LYS A 4 -2.89 11.78 10.32
C LYS A 4 -2.26 12.26 9.01
N SER A 5 -2.27 11.43 7.98
CA SER A 5 -1.80 11.82 6.65
C SER A 5 -2.78 12.78 5.99
N CYS A 6 -2.33 14.00 5.67
CA CYS A 6 -3.10 14.97 4.91
C CYS A 6 -3.05 14.73 3.39
N ARG A 7 -2.05 13.98 2.91
CA ARG A 7 -1.83 13.71 1.47
C ARG A 7 -1.81 12.21 1.18
N GLY A 8 -2.30 11.81 0.01
CA GLY A 8 -2.36 10.40 -0.43
C GLY A 8 -3.14 9.50 0.53
N ASN A 9 -4.18 10.06 1.13
CA ASN A 9 -5.16 9.38 1.97
C ASN A 9 -6.46 9.04 1.21
N ARG A 10 -6.58 9.47 -0.05
CA ARG A 10 -7.70 9.21 -0.95
C ARG A 10 -7.28 8.31 -2.11
N ILE A 11 -8.18 7.43 -2.52
CA ILE A 11 -8.02 6.55 -3.69
C ILE A 11 -8.01 7.45 -4.93
N CYS A 12 -7.04 7.29 -5.83
CA CYS A 12 -6.89 8.17 -7.00
C CYS A 12 -6.90 7.43 -8.34
N PHE A 13 -6.60 6.13 -8.37
CA PHE A 13 -6.39 5.36 -9.60
C PHE A 13 -7.26 4.10 -9.66
N GLY A 14 -7.31 3.35 -8.56
CA GLY A 14 -8.08 2.13 -8.45
C GLY A 14 -9.49 2.35 -7.90
N ARG A 15 -10.16 1.24 -7.56
CA ARG A 15 -11.41 1.22 -6.81
C ARG A 15 -11.22 0.72 -5.38
N TYR A 16 -10.13 -0.01 -5.13
CA TYR A 16 -9.83 -0.65 -3.86
C TYR A 16 -8.44 -0.27 -3.40
N SER A 17 -8.21 -0.24 -2.08
CA SER A 17 -6.95 0.22 -1.53
C SER A 17 -6.62 -0.40 -0.17
N LEU A 18 -5.31 -0.48 0.12
CA LEU A 18 -4.78 -0.77 1.46
C LEU A 18 -4.40 0.55 2.15
N GLN A 19 -5.05 0.89 3.25
CA GLN A 19 -4.78 2.08 4.03
C GLN A 19 -4.09 1.73 5.35
N ALA A 20 -3.04 2.47 5.71
CA ALA A 20 -2.37 2.35 7.00
C ALA A 20 -3.24 2.88 8.15
N LEU A 21 -3.30 2.14 9.26
CA LEU A 21 -3.94 2.60 10.50
C LEU A 21 -2.93 3.16 11.50
N GLU A 22 -1.67 2.75 11.39
CA GLU A 22 -0.59 3.10 12.31
C GLU A 22 0.58 3.76 11.57
N PRO A 23 1.39 4.58 12.25
CA PRO A 23 2.61 5.11 11.67
C PRO A 23 3.72 4.06 11.60
N ALA A 24 4.50 4.04 10.51
CA ALA A 24 5.72 3.23 10.42
C ALA A 24 6.72 3.74 9.38
N TRP A 25 7.94 3.24 9.48
CA TRP A 25 8.91 3.27 8.40
C TRP A 25 8.81 1.95 7.62
N ILE A 26 8.43 2.04 6.35
CA ILE A 26 8.29 0.87 5.49
C ILE A 26 9.46 0.83 4.51
N THR A 27 10.20 -0.27 4.53
CA THR A 27 11.36 -0.49 3.64
C THR A 27 10.93 -0.79 2.21
N ALA A 28 11.82 -0.55 1.25
CA ALA A 28 11.62 -0.95 -0.15
C ALA A 28 11.27 -2.45 -0.29
N ARG A 29 11.91 -3.31 0.52
CA ARG A 29 11.67 -4.77 0.52
C ARG A 29 10.25 -5.12 0.97
N GLN A 30 9.73 -4.45 1.99
CA GLN A 30 8.35 -4.65 2.45
C GLN A 30 7.36 -4.18 1.38
N ILE A 31 7.61 -3.01 0.78
CA ILE A 31 6.78 -2.48 -0.32
C ILE A 31 6.72 -3.48 -1.48
N GLU A 32 7.87 -4.00 -1.88
CA GLU A 32 7.94 -4.97 -2.98
C GLU A 32 7.31 -6.32 -2.61
N ALA A 33 7.46 -6.77 -1.35
CA ALA A 33 6.81 -7.98 -0.87
C ALA A 33 5.27 -7.89 -0.95
N GLY A 34 4.71 -6.73 -0.58
CA GLY A 34 3.27 -6.46 -0.71
C GLY A 34 2.83 -6.42 -2.19
N ARG A 35 3.57 -5.70 -3.04
CA ARG A 35 3.29 -5.62 -4.48
C ARG A 35 3.29 -7.01 -5.14
N ARG A 36 4.34 -7.81 -4.90
CA ARG A 36 4.44 -9.19 -5.43
C ARG A 36 3.33 -10.09 -4.92
N ALA A 37 2.92 -9.95 -3.66
CA ALA A 37 1.80 -10.71 -3.11
C ALA A 37 0.49 -10.43 -3.86
N ILE A 38 0.17 -9.15 -4.09
CA ILE A 38 -1.02 -8.75 -4.85
C ILE A 38 -0.95 -9.26 -6.28
N THR A 39 0.17 -9.04 -6.99
CA THR A 39 0.31 -9.47 -8.39
C THR A 39 0.15 -10.98 -8.56
N ARG A 40 0.68 -11.80 -7.64
CA ARG A 40 0.51 -13.26 -7.70
C ARG A 40 -0.95 -13.69 -7.55
N TYR A 41 -1.72 -12.99 -6.72
CA TYR A 41 -3.13 -13.32 -6.50
C TYR A 41 -4.02 -12.81 -7.64
N ALA A 42 -3.79 -11.58 -8.11
CA ALA A 42 -4.61 -10.89 -9.10
C ALA A 42 -4.50 -11.42 -10.54
N ARG A 43 -3.46 -12.24 -10.83
CA ARG A 43 -3.14 -12.75 -12.17
C ARG A 43 -3.07 -11.62 -13.22
N ARG A 44 -3.39 -11.90 -14.49
CA ARG A 44 -3.19 -10.97 -15.62
C ARG A 44 -4.25 -9.84 -15.75
N GLY A 45 -5.36 -9.89 -15.02
CA GLY A 45 -6.46 -8.93 -15.18
C GLY A 45 -6.41 -7.68 -14.30
N GLY A 46 -5.71 -7.76 -13.15
CA GLY A 46 -5.71 -6.68 -12.17
C GLY A 46 -4.65 -5.61 -12.41
N LYS A 47 -5.05 -4.34 -12.28
CA LYS A 47 -4.13 -3.20 -12.22
C LYS A 47 -3.77 -2.93 -10.75
N ILE A 48 -2.49 -2.69 -10.50
CA ILE A 48 -1.94 -2.37 -9.18
C ILE A 48 -1.16 -1.06 -9.23
N TRP A 49 -1.38 -0.19 -8.26
CA TRP A 49 -0.59 1.02 -8.06
C TRP A 49 0.05 1.00 -6.69
N VAL A 50 1.36 1.19 -6.63
CA VAL A 50 2.09 1.42 -5.38
C VAL A 50 2.03 2.93 -5.07
N ARG A 51 1.53 3.31 -3.89
CA ARG A 51 1.31 4.73 -3.51
C ARG A 51 2.38 5.27 -2.55
N ILE A 52 3.31 4.42 -2.11
CA ILE A 52 4.44 4.78 -1.27
C ILE A 52 5.75 4.33 -1.91
N PHE A 53 6.76 5.19 -1.85
CA PHE A 53 8.08 4.90 -2.40
C PHE A 53 9.13 5.26 -1.36
N PRO A 54 10.20 4.47 -1.23
CA PRO A 54 11.32 4.84 -0.38
C PRO A 54 11.92 6.15 -0.88
N GLY A 55 12.38 7.00 0.04
CA GLY A 55 13.09 8.21 -0.34
C GLY A 55 14.41 7.89 -1.07
N SER A 56 14.82 8.76 -1.98
CA SER A 56 16.14 8.78 -2.59
C SER A 56 16.96 9.87 -1.91
N GLY A 57 17.50 9.63 -0.73
CA GLY A 57 18.36 10.64 -0.13
C GLY A 57 19.79 10.61 -0.71
N LYS A 58 20.59 11.57 -0.26
CA LYS A 58 21.99 11.72 -0.67
C LYS A 58 22.90 10.96 0.29
N GLY A 59 23.98 10.38 -0.22
CA GLY A 59 24.95 9.57 0.53
C GLY A 59 24.69 8.06 0.43
N SER A 60 25.41 7.28 1.24
CA SER A 60 25.41 5.81 1.20
C SER A 60 24.79 5.18 2.45
N PRO A 61 23.49 5.40 2.76
CA PRO A 61 22.86 4.76 3.90
C PRO A 61 22.61 3.27 3.65
N LYS A 62 22.55 2.50 4.74
CA LYS A 62 22.35 1.05 4.71
C LYS A 62 21.00 0.64 4.09
N TYR A 63 19.96 1.46 4.20
CA TYR A 63 18.66 1.25 3.54
C TYR A 63 17.82 2.53 3.51
N TRP A 64 16.94 2.64 2.51
CA TRP A 64 15.96 3.72 2.38
C TRP A 64 14.56 3.25 2.83
N VAL A 65 13.83 4.16 3.47
CA VAL A 65 12.47 3.90 3.98
C VAL A 65 11.47 4.92 3.46
N SER A 66 10.20 4.51 3.41
CA SER A 66 9.06 5.41 3.26
C SER A 66 8.47 5.70 4.63
N VAL A 67 8.31 6.98 4.94
CA VAL A 67 7.68 7.47 6.17
C VAL A 67 6.15 7.44 6.00
N VAL A 68 5.48 6.52 6.68
CA VAL A 68 4.02 6.29 6.57
C VAL A 68 3.31 6.80 7.82
N LYS A 69 2.32 7.68 7.63
CA LYS A 69 1.41 8.15 8.69
C LYS A 69 0.07 7.40 8.61
N PRO A 70 -0.72 7.36 9.69
CA PRO A 70 -2.10 6.87 9.65
C PRO A 70 -2.93 7.50 8.53
N SER A 71 -3.87 6.74 7.98
CA SER A 71 -4.72 7.09 6.84
C SER A 71 -4.00 7.18 5.48
N ARG A 72 -2.69 6.93 5.41
CA ARG A 72 -1.96 6.89 4.13
C ARG A 72 -2.33 5.63 3.34
N ILE A 73 -2.58 5.79 2.05
CA ILE A 73 -2.76 4.67 1.12
C ILE A 73 -1.39 4.10 0.73
N LEU A 74 -1.27 2.77 0.82
CA LEU A 74 -0.06 2.02 0.50
C LEU A 74 -0.13 1.44 -0.92
N TYR A 75 -1.27 0.84 -1.26
CA TYR A 75 -1.53 0.26 -2.57
C TYR A 75 -2.95 0.57 -3.03
N GLU A 76 -3.14 0.65 -4.34
CA GLU A 76 -4.45 0.62 -4.97
C GLU A 76 -4.56 -0.52 -5.97
N MET A 77 -5.80 -0.93 -6.20
CA MET A 77 -6.14 -2.00 -7.10
C MET A 77 -7.42 -1.67 -7.90
N GLY A 78 -7.45 -2.12 -9.15
CA GLY A 78 -8.58 -1.96 -10.06
C GLY A 78 -8.60 -3.06 -11.13
N GLY A 79 -9.68 -3.14 -11.91
CA GLY A 79 -9.84 -4.17 -12.95
C GLY A 79 -10.12 -5.58 -12.42
N VAL A 80 -10.56 -5.70 -11.16
CA VAL A 80 -10.93 -6.97 -10.52
C VAL A 80 -12.24 -6.82 -9.73
N SER A 81 -12.88 -7.93 -9.40
CA SER A 81 -14.02 -7.95 -8.46
C SER A 81 -13.59 -7.60 -7.03
N GLU A 82 -14.54 -7.16 -6.21
CA GLU A 82 -14.27 -6.84 -4.81
C GLU A 82 -13.73 -8.04 -4.03
N THR A 83 -14.26 -9.24 -4.29
CA THR A 83 -13.80 -10.49 -3.65
C THR A 83 -12.32 -10.73 -3.91
N VAL A 84 -11.89 -10.57 -5.16
CA VAL A 84 -10.48 -10.73 -5.54
C VAL A 84 -9.62 -9.63 -4.92
N ALA A 85 -10.09 -8.38 -4.96
CA ALA A 85 -9.38 -7.26 -4.38
C ALA A 85 -9.17 -7.40 -2.87
N ARG A 86 -10.22 -7.82 -2.14
CA ARG A 86 -10.20 -8.01 -0.69
C ARG A 86 -9.20 -9.10 -0.30
N ALA A 87 -9.20 -10.23 -1.00
CA ALA A 87 -8.24 -11.29 -0.74
C ALA A 87 -6.80 -10.86 -1.08
N ALA A 88 -6.57 -10.24 -2.23
CA ALA A 88 -5.25 -9.76 -2.63
C ALA A 88 -4.67 -8.73 -1.65
N ILE A 89 -5.51 -7.77 -1.22
CA ILE A 89 -5.13 -6.71 -0.28
C ILE A 89 -4.89 -7.28 1.13
N SER A 90 -5.67 -8.26 1.59
CA SER A 90 -5.40 -8.95 2.86
C SER A 90 -4.04 -9.65 2.86
N ILE A 91 -3.65 -10.28 1.75
CA ILE A 91 -2.31 -10.89 1.65
C ILE A 91 -1.23 -9.79 1.70
N ALA A 92 -1.44 -8.65 1.05
CA ALA A 92 -0.52 -7.51 1.13
C ALA A 92 -0.40 -6.95 2.55
N ALA A 93 -1.52 -6.83 3.27
CA ALA A 93 -1.57 -6.39 4.66
C ALA A 93 -0.70 -7.27 5.55
N SER A 94 -0.71 -8.60 5.34
CA SER A 94 0.17 -9.54 6.08
C SER A 94 1.67 -9.32 5.86
N LYS A 95 2.06 -8.55 4.84
CA LYS A 95 3.46 -8.20 4.55
C LYS A 95 3.86 -6.85 5.12
N MET A 96 2.91 -6.06 5.60
CA MET A 96 3.17 -4.76 6.19
C MET A 96 3.47 -4.91 7.69
N PRO A 97 4.41 -4.12 8.24
CA PRO A 97 4.76 -4.16 9.66
C PRO A 97 3.75 -3.40 10.55
N ILE A 98 2.55 -3.10 10.05
CA ILE A 98 1.55 -2.25 10.72
C ILE A 98 0.13 -2.72 10.46
N ARG A 99 -0.77 -2.37 11.37
CA ARG A 99 -2.20 -2.49 11.11
C ARG A 99 -2.60 -1.65 9.91
N SER A 100 -3.43 -2.25 9.07
CA SER A 100 -3.93 -1.66 7.86
C SER A 100 -5.33 -2.17 7.58
N GLN A 101 -6.08 -1.43 6.77
CA GLN A 101 -7.46 -1.75 6.42
C GLN A 101 -7.68 -1.70 4.91
N PHE A 102 -8.56 -2.56 4.45
CA PHE A 102 -9.11 -2.49 3.10
C PHE A 102 -10.14 -1.36 3.05
N ILE A 103 -10.03 -0.50 2.04
CA ILE A 103 -11.02 0.52 1.73
C ILE A 103 -11.42 0.43 0.25
N ARG A 104 -12.64 0.85 -0.05
CA ARG A 104 -13.16 0.95 -1.41
C ARG A 104 -13.66 2.36 -1.69
N LEU A 105 -13.62 2.76 -2.95
CA LEU A 105 -14.29 3.97 -3.41
C LEU A 105 -15.78 3.67 -3.47
N GLU A 106 -16.56 4.29 -2.59
CA GLU A 106 -18.02 4.33 -2.71
C GLU A 106 -18.36 5.36 -3.79
N ILE A 107 -19.20 4.94 -4.75
CA ILE A 107 -19.73 5.78 -5.81
C ILE A 107 -21.08 6.29 -5.33
#